data_AF-A0A257KI75-F1
#
_entry.id   AF-A0A257KI75-F1
#
_cell.length_a   1.000
_cell.length_b   1.000
_cell.length_c   1.000
_cell.angle_alpha   90.00
_cell.angle_beta   90.00
_cell.angle_gamma   90.00
#
_symmetry.space_group_name_H-M   'P 1'
#
loop_
_entity.id
_entity.type
_entity.pdbx_description
1 polymer ?
#
loop_
_entity_poly.entity_id
_entity_poly.type
_entity_poly.pdbx_seq_one_letter_code
_entity_poly.pdbx_strand_id
1 'polypeptide(L)'
;MVDNAIKPAIRTALRFHEIGNDTPYRISFAGKGKSGGSFGFMQGDLAAGQPDVTRTFRDVMSAAGMSAQKINDLLALLSKHQIKNPLTPADTEAVNGALRASQVLVDAMDDQILQGVYRDLDRCDARAAAHHRSIDTKAMVYMALWINMSGPPTKLLTWLDGDDPHLARQVPPAGPVVGGEDMEDYLAATNYYVENPQNLQHLHACAARGMQALNGAGAAAGSPLVVTMAATGTAPAGLILAQAAAPVDAVTIAAKSSDGRDYTVSIRKTSHNSGTIGLGEAGGAPASYDVTDIKARADGMRLVCRGPLGTTIACALRAGRGSTSDNIEIAVTGPFGIGNNISVYTTDHPDFERLKVFIMQAGFPVIPPTSDTPRTETVFTAALAAETMVQSNGGSVEAILAAAAPPLTSDASSSSAFAQRAVETAISEWDRFEHQSYNLQGQTTHTGRKEGEDPWYKRIGDYWKNGVNDSTLDGRDDVPWSAAFISWVMRTAGANGRFNYSPQHSVYISRAIRDLKRANTDAGYWCYRLHAERPSPGDIVCWARQPGIDYDNQNGGDYKGHCDVVVSVGDDHVEIIGGNVGNSVTRRPLKLLEDGTIKPVVQHGENLFGLMKCRL
;
A
#
# COMPACT_ATOMS: atom_id res chain seq x y z
N MET A 1 -1.31 19.83 -26.73
CA MET A 1 0.10 19.61 -27.10
C MET A 1 0.93 20.27 -26.03
N VAL A 2 1.55 19.45 -25.17
CA VAL A 2 2.41 19.90 -24.07
C VAL A 2 3.44 20.85 -24.63
N ASP A 3 3.52 22.04 -24.04
CA ASP A 3 4.45 23.08 -24.46
C ASP A 3 5.88 22.54 -24.49
N ASN A 4 6.61 22.81 -25.58
CA ASN A 4 8.01 22.42 -25.66
C ASN A 4 8.86 23.07 -24.55
N ALA A 5 8.43 24.22 -24.02
CA ALA A 5 9.11 24.91 -22.92
C ALA A 5 9.11 24.12 -21.60
N ILE A 6 8.11 23.27 -21.34
CA ILE A 6 8.03 22.49 -20.08
C ILE A 6 8.74 21.13 -20.16
N LYS A 7 8.99 20.61 -21.36
CA LYS A 7 9.61 19.28 -21.55
C LYS A 7 10.95 19.10 -20.83
N PRO A 8 11.88 20.09 -20.80
CA PRO A 8 13.11 19.98 -20.01
C PRO A 8 12.84 19.82 -18.51
N ALA A 9 11.86 20.55 -17.97
CA ALA A 9 11.49 20.47 -16.55
C ALA A 9 10.92 19.09 -16.18
N ILE A 10 10.05 18.53 -17.03
CA ILE A 10 9.50 17.17 -16.86
C ILE A 10 10.63 16.13 -16.89
N ARG A 11 11.54 16.22 -17.87
CA ARG A 11 12.69 15.32 -17.99
C ARG A 11 13.60 15.40 -16.76
N THR A 12 13.87 16.61 -16.25
CA THR A 12 14.65 16.80 -15.03
C THR A 12 13.95 16.21 -13.80
N ALA A 13 12.64 16.40 -13.65
CA ALA A 13 11.89 15.85 -12.52
C ALA A 13 11.93 14.32 -12.50
N LEU A 14 11.73 13.68 -13.66
CA LEU A 14 11.76 12.22 -13.81
C LEU A 14 13.15 11.63 -13.49
N ARG A 15 14.24 12.31 -13.88
CA ARG A 15 15.59 11.79 -13.61
C ARG A 15 16.05 11.96 -12.13
N PHE A 16 15.46 12.87 -11.34
CA PHE A 16 16.06 13.32 -10.07
C PHE A 16 16.31 12.23 -9.01
N HIS A 17 15.35 11.35 -8.69
CA HIS A 17 15.56 10.30 -7.67
C HIS A 17 16.16 8.99 -8.20
N GLU A 18 16.27 8.85 -9.53
CA GLU A 18 16.95 7.71 -10.16
C GLU A 18 18.48 7.90 -10.17
N ILE A 19 18.94 9.09 -10.54
CA ILE A 19 20.37 9.40 -10.68
C ILE A 19 20.85 10.51 -9.72
N GLY A 20 19.99 11.15 -8.93
CA GLY A 20 20.39 12.20 -8.00
C GLY A 20 20.98 13.42 -8.73
N ASN A 21 22.19 13.84 -8.31
CA ASN A 21 22.98 14.86 -9.00
C ASN A 21 23.88 14.28 -10.10
N ASP A 22 23.73 12.99 -10.41
CA ASP A 22 24.59 12.30 -11.34
C ASP A 22 24.09 12.40 -12.79
N THR A 23 24.95 11.98 -13.72
CA THR A 23 24.65 12.02 -15.15
C THR A 23 23.78 10.82 -15.57
N PRO A 24 22.82 10.99 -16.50
CA PRO A 24 22.04 9.88 -17.06
C PRO A 24 22.89 8.92 -17.90
N TYR A 25 24.12 9.32 -18.24
CA TYR A 25 25.03 8.54 -19.08
C TYR A 25 25.90 7.59 -18.25
N ARG A 26 25.36 7.03 -17.17
CA ARG A 26 26.03 6.02 -16.33
C ARG A 26 25.00 5.17 -15.60
N ILE A 27 25.39 3.95 -15.22
CA ILE A 27 24.60 3.10 -14.32
C ILE A 27 24.69 3.61 -12.88
N SER A 28 23.58 3.58 -12.13
CA SER A 28 23.43 4.16 -10.79
C SER A 28 22.62 3.24 -9.86
N PHE A 29 23.30 2.50 -8.99
CA PHE A 29 22.65 1.54 -8.09
C PHE A 29 22.22 2.20 -6.78
N ALA A 30 20.91 2.44 -6.63
CA ALA A 30 20.35 2.86 -5.37
C ALA A 30 20.33 1.69 -4.37
N GLY A 31 20.77 1.93 -3.13
CA GLY A 31 20.58 0.98 -2.03
C GLY A 31 19.10 0.81 -1.70
N LYS A 32 18.71 -0.37 -1.19
CA LYS A 32 17.33 -0.68 -0.77
C LYS A 32 16.78 0.43 0.14
N GLY A 33 15.66 1.04 -0.26
CA GLY A 33 15.02 2.15 0.47
C GLY A 33 15.55 3.55 0.20
N LYS A 34 16.49 3.74 -0.75
CA LYS A 34 16.97 5.09 -1.17
C LYS A 34 16.40 5.58 -2.50
N SER A 35 15.93 4.69 -3.38
CA SER A 35 15.18 5.07 -4.58
C SER A 35 13.69 5.11 -4.26
N GLY A 36 13.17 6.30 -3.96
CA GLY A 36 11.75 6.54 -3.67
C GLY A 36 10.85 6.49 -4.92
N GLY A 37 10.91 5.38 -5.66
CA GLY A 37 10.40 5.25 -7.03
C GLY A 37 11.52 5.48 -8.04
N SER A 38 11.85 4.48 -8.86
CA SER A 38 12.78 4.65 -10.00
C SER A 38 12.00 5.35 -11.10
N PHE A 39 12.43 6.54 -11.52
CA PHE A 39 11.68 7.39 -12.47
C PHE A 39 12.38 7.64 -13.79
N GLY A 40 13.51 6.99 -14.06
CA GLY A 40 14.06 7.01 -15.39
C GLY A 40 14.57 5.66 -15.87
N PHE A 41 15.15 5.75 -17.06
CA PHE A 41 14.80 4.82 -18.10
C PHE A 41 15.83 3.73 -18.31
N MET A 42 17.04 3.85 -17.79
CA MET A 42 18.08 2.87 -18.15
C MET A 42 18.13 1.73 -17.15
N GLN A 43 18.26 1.99 -15.85
CA GLN A 43 18.55 0.90 -14.92
C GLN A 43 17.30 0.18 -14.41
N GLY A 44 16.28 0.93 -14.00
CA GLY A 44 15.02 0.35 -13.53
C GLY A 44 14.34 -0.47 -14.62
N ASP A 45 14.37 0.05 -15.85
CA ASP A 45 13.71 -0.58 -16.99
C ASP A 45 14.54 -1.68 -17.64
N LEU A 46 15.88 -1.68 -17.51
CA LEU A 46 16.69 -2.87 -17.81
C LEU A 46 16.30 -4.04 -16.91
N ALA A 47 16.13 -3.79 -15.59
CA ALA A 47 15.67 -4.81 -14.65
C ALA A 47 14.25 -5.31 -14.96
N ALA A 48 13.40 -4.44 -15.52
CA ALA A 48 12.06 -4.78 -15.98
C ALA A 48 12.02 -5.40 -17.41
N GLY A 49 13.18 -5.54 -18.07
CA GLY A 49 13.29 -6.10 -19.42
C GLY A 49 12.62 -5.26 -20.50
N GLN A 50 12.53 -3.93 -20.33
CA GLN A 50 11.83 -3.07 -21.27
C GLN A 50 12.53 -3.12 -22.66
N PRO A 51 11.79 -3.34 -23.77
CA PRO A 51 12.40 -3.58 -25.08
C PRO A 51 13.25 -2.42 -25.61
N ASP A 52 12.79 -1.18 -25.45
CA ASP A 52 13.49 0.00 -25.96
C ASP A 52 14.80 0.26 -25.25
N VAL A 53 14.82 -0.02 -23.94
CA VAL A 53 15.98 0.15 -23.08
C VAL A 53 16.99 -0.97 -23.31
N THR A 54 16.52 -2.21 -23.42
CA THR A 54 17.37 -3.36 -23.77
C THR A 54 18.02 -3.18 -25.14
N ARG A 55 17.27 -2.69 -26.14
CA ARG A 55 17.80 -2.39 -27.48
C ARG A 55 18.86 -1.30 -27.41
N THR A 56 18.55 -0.18 -26.76
CA THR A 56 19.49 0.95 -26.62
C THR A 56 20.76 0.51 -25.90
N PHE A 57 20.67 -0.29 -24.83
CA PHE A 57 21.85 -0.82 -24.16
C PHE A 57 22.72 -1.66 -25.10
N ARG A 58 22.12 -2.56 -25.91
CA ARG A 58 22.86 -3.36 -26.90
C ARG A 58 23.54 -2.47 -27.94
N ASP A 59 22.85 -1.46 -28.46
CA ASP A 59 23.36 -0.54 -29.47
C ASP A 59 24.54 0.28 -28.93
N VAL A 60 24.40 0.80 -27.70
CA VAL A 60 25.47 1.55 -27.01
C VAL A 60 26.70 0.67 -26.75
N MET A 61 26.52 -0.55 -26.22
CA MET A 61 27.66 -1.43 -25.95
C MET A 61 28.34 -1.90 -27.24
N SER A 62 27.55 -2.13 -28.29
CA SER A 62 28.05 -2.51 -29.62
C SER A 62 28.83 -1.35 -30.27
N ALA A 63 28.35 -0.10 -30.14
CA ALA A 63 29.06 1.10 -30.61
C ALA A 63 30.39 1.30 -29.87
N ALA A 64 30.49 0.84 -28.61
CA ALA A 64 31.74 0.82 -27.85
C ALA A 64 32.67 -0.37 -28.17
N GLY A 65 32.31 -1.22 -29.14
CA GLY A 65 33.13 -2.35 -29.58
C GLY A 65 33.07 -3.60 -28.67
N MET A 66 32.09 -3.71 -27.78
CA MET A 66 31.91 -4.91 -26.97
C MET A 66 31.40 -6.08 -27.82
N SER A 67 31.88 -7.30 -27.54
CA SER A 67 31.40 -8.50 -28.23
C SER A 67 29.95 -8.83 -27.85
N ALA A 68 29.21 -9.44 -28.77
CA ALA A 68 27.82 -9.85 -28.52
C ALA A 68 27.68 -10.74 -27.27
N GLN A 69 28.65 -11.62 -27.02
CA GLN A 69 28.69 -12.44 -25.80
C GLN A 69 28.80 -11.58 -24.54
N LYS A 70 29.74 -10.62 -24.52
CA LYS A 70 29.92 -9.74 -23.36
C LYS A 70 28.67 -8.90 -23.10
N ILE A 71 28.00 -8.44 -24.14
CA ILE A 71 26.73 -7.69 -24.02
C ILE A 71 25.64 -8.56 -23.40
N ASN A 72 25.51 -9.82 -23.85
CA ASN A 72 24.55 -10.76 -23.28
C ASN A 72 24.84 -11.05 -21.80
N ASP A 73 26.11 -11.23 -21.43
CA ASP A 73 26.51 -11.47 -20.04
C ASP A 73 26.18 -10.26 -19.15
N LEU A 74 26.45 -9.04 -19.62
CA LEU A 74 26.10 -7.80 -18.91
C LEU A 74 24.59 -7.65 -18.75
N LEU A 75 23.81 -7.94 -19.80
CA LEU A 75 22.34 -7.90 -19.73
C LEU A 75 21.80 -8.95 -18.75
N ALA A 76 22.36 -10.17 -18.73
CA ALA A 76 21.93 -11.21 -17.79
C ALA A 76 22.17 -10.81 -16.32
N LEU A 77 23.18 -9.97 -16.06
CA LEU A 77 23.44 -9.40 -14.74
C LEU A 77 22.51 -8.21 -14.44
N LEU A 78 22.32 -7.30 -15.40
CA LEU A 78 21.58 -6.05 -15.18
C LEU A 78 20.06 -6.21 -15.29
N SER A 79 19.56 -7.25 -15.96
CA SER A 79 18.11 -7.52 -16.15
C SER A 79 17.49 -8.26 -14.96
N LYS A 80 17.91 -7.91 -13.74
CA LYS A 80 17.45 -8.48 -12.47
C LYS A 80 17.28 -7.34 -11.47
N HIS A 81 16.46 -7.53 -10.45
CA HIS A 81 16.33 -6.54 -9.40
C HIS A 81 17.65 -6.41 -8.61
N GLN A 82 18.36 -5.29 -8.79
CA GLN A 82 19.66 -5.06 -8.15
C GLN A 82 19.56 -4.08 -6.97
N ILE A 83 20.17 -4.44 -5.85
CA ILE A 83 20.29 -3.58 -4.64
C ILE A 83 21.68 -2.98 -4.46
N LYS A 84 22.63 -3.39 -5.31
CA LYS A 84 24.01 -2.91 -5.42
C LYS A 84 24.53 -3.20 -6.83
N ASN A 85 25.62 -2.54 -7.23
CA ASN A 85 26.25 -2.79 -8.52
C ASN A 85 26.69 -4.27 -8.65
N PRO A 86 26.13 -5.07 -9.58
CA PRO A 86 26.53 -6.45 -9.79
C PRO A 86 27.76 -6.58 -10.70
N LEU A 87 28.18 -5.49 -11.35
CA LEU A 87 29.28 -5.49 -12.30
C LEU A 87 30.63 -5.36 -11.57
N THR A 88 31.68 -5.88 -12.21
CA THR A 88 33.05 -5.60 -11.77
C THR A 88 33.38 -4.10 -11.93
N PRO A 89 34.39 -3.56 -11.23
CA PRO A 89 34.81 -2.17 -11.44
C PRO A 89 35.18 -1.87 -12.90
N ALA A 90 35.88 -2.79 -13.56
CA ALA A 90 36.26 -2.66 -14.97
C ALA A 90 35.02 -2.66 -15.90
N ASP A 91 34.06 -3.55 -15.67
CA ASP A 91 32.82 -3.58 -16.45
C ASP A 91 31.96 -2.34 -16.20
N THR A 92 31.92 -1.85 -14.97
CA THR A 92 31.24 -0.61 -14.60
C THR A 92 31.83 0.58 -15.34
N GLU A 93 33.15 0.68 -15.37
CA GLU A 93 33.86 1.74 -16.09
C GLU A 93 33.61 1.65 -17.60
N ALA A 94 33.67 0.44 -18.17
CA ALA A 94 33.44 0.22 -19.60
C ALA A 94 31.99 0.56 -20.01
N VAL A 95 30.99 0.09 -19.25
CA VAL A 95 29.58 0.42 -19.50
C VAL A 95 29.32 1.91 -19.36
N ASN A 96 29.86 2.55 -18.32
CA ASN A 96 29.71 4.00 -18.14
C ASN A 96 30.43 4.80 -19.21
N GLY A 97 31.60 4.35 -19.66
CA GLY A 97 32.30 4.95 -20.80
C GLY A 97 31.46 4.88 -22.08
N ALA A 98 30.88 3.72 -22.37
CA ALA A 98 30.02 3.51 -23.52
C ALA A 98 28.76 4.40 -23.49
N LEU A 99 28.07 4.48 -22.35
CA LEU A 99 26.92 5.34 -22.15
C LEU A 99 27.26 6.82 -22.34
N ARG A 100 28.39 7.29 -21.76
CA ARG A 100 28.87 8.67 -21.94
C ARG A 100 29.27 9.01 -23.37
N ALA A 101 29.80 8.05 -24.12
CA ALA A 101 30.16 8.25 -25.51
C ALA A 101 28.94 8.26 -26.44
N SER A 102 27.82 7.66 -26.00
CA SER A 102 26.61 7.44 -26.82
C SER A 102 25.40 8.23 -26.30
N GLN A 103 25.60 9.46 -25.83
CA GLN A 103 24.54 10.29 -25.23
C GLN A 103 23.33 10.46 -26.14
N VAL A 104 23.56 10.58 -27.45
CA VAL A 104 22.49 10.70 -28.46
C VAL A 104 21.55 9.50 -28.46
N LEU A 105 22.07 8.27 -28.28
CA LEU A 105 21.25 7.07 -28.20
C LEU A 105 20.46 7.01 -26.90
N VAL A 106 21.08 7.40 -25.79
CA VAL A 106 20.42 7.47 -24.47
C VAL A 106 19.31 8.52 -24.46
N ASP A 107 19.56 9.71 -25.01
CA ASP A 107 18.56 10.78 -25.08
C ASP A 107 17.40 10.43 -26.03
N ALA A 108 17.68 9.74 -27.15
CA ALA A 108 16.66 9.27 -28.08
C ALA A 108 15.75 8.20 -27.46
N MET A 109 16.31 7.29 -26.66
CA MET A 109 15.55 6.31 -25.87
C MET A 109 14.64 6.99 -24.86
N ASP A 110 15.19 7.94 -24.08
CA ASP A 110 14.41 8.73 -23.13
C ASP A 110 13.29 9.50 -23.84
N ASP A 111 13.58 10.13 -24.99
CA ASP A 111 12.56 10.81 -25.81
C ASP A 111 11.47 9.84 -26.23
N GLN A 112 11.82 8.63 -26.68
CA GLN A 112 10.86 7.62 -27.11
C GLN A 112 9.91 7.21 -25.97
N ILE A 113 10.43 6.99 -24.76
CA ILE A 113 9.61 6.62 -23.60
C ILE A 113 8.75 7.81 -23.16
N LEU A 114 9.33 9.02 -23.16
CA LEU A 114 8.63 10.26 -22.83
C LEU A 114 7.49 10.58 -23.82
N GLN A 115 7.54 10.13 -25.08
CA GLN A 115 6.41 10.32 -26.01
C GLN A 115 5.10 9.72 -25.48
N GLY A 116 5.17 8.60 -24.74
CA GLY A 116 3.98 8.02 -24.10
C GLY A 116 3.41 8.97 -23.03
N VAL A 117 4.28 9.45 -22.15
CA VAL A 117 3.92 10.40 -21.08
C VAL A 117 3.36 11.70 -21.66
N TYR A 118 4.01 12.28 -22.68
CA TYR A 118 3.54 13.51 -23.33
C TYR A 118 2.18 13.34 -23.99
N ARG A 119 1.91 12.20 -24.62
CA ARG A 119 0.60 11.90 -25.20
C ARG A 119 -0.50 11.81 -24.15
N ASP A 120 -0.19 11.24 -22.99
CA ASP A 120 -1.14 11.15 -21.89
C ASP A 120 -1.35 12.49 -21.17
N LEU A 121 -0.32 13.33 -21.07
CA LEU A 121 -0.47 14.72 -20.64
C LEU A 121 -1.31 15.54 -21.62
N ASP A 122 -1.15 15.33 -22.93
CA ASP A 122 -2.00 15.94 -23.95
C ASP A 122 -3.47 15.56 -23.79
N ARG A 123 -3.74 14.33 -23.36
CA ARG A 123 -5.10 13.88 -23.05
C ARG A 123 -5.64 14.58 -21.80
N CYS A 124 -4.82 14.77 -20.76
CA CYS A 124 -5.20 15.52 -19.57
C CYS A 124 -5.53 16.98 -19.91
N ASP A 125 -4.65 17.66 -20.66
CA ASP A 125 -4.82 19.05 -21.08
C ASP A 125 -6.07 19.22 -21.96
N ALA A 126 -6.24 18.36 -22.96
CA ALA A 126 -7.43 18.37 -23.81
C ALA A 126 -8.71 18.10 -23.01
N ARG A 127 -8.66 17.22 -22.00
CA ARG A 127 -9.82 16.93 -21.17
C ARG A 127 -10.16 18.09 -20.24
N ALA A 128 -9.16 18.69 -19.59
CA ALA A 128 -9.35 19.88 -18.78
C ALA A 128 -9.97 21.01 -19.61
N ALA A 129 -9.44 21.28 -20.80
CA ALA A 129 -9.95 22.30 -21.71
C ALA A 129 -11.41 22.04 -22.14
N ALA A 130 -11.77 20.78 -22.42
CA ALA A 130 -13.14 20.39 -22.77
C ALA A 130 -14.16 20.69 -21.67
N HIS A 131 -13.72 20.78 -20.41
CA HIS A 131 -14.54 21.17 -19.28
C HIS A 131 -14.22 22.58 -18.75
N HIS A 132 -13.65 23.45 -19.59
CA HIS A 132 -13.32 24.85 -19.26
C HIS A 132 -12.34 25.01 -18.08
N ARG A 133 -11.39 24.09 -17.94
CA ARG A 133 -10.32 24.11 -16.94
C ARG A 133 -8.96 24.34 -17.59
N SER A 134 -8.04 24.95 -16.85
CA SER A 134 -6.62 25.05 -17.23
C SER A 134 -5.73 24.32 -16.23
N ILE A 135 -4.65 23.68 -16.70
CA ILE A 135 -3.67 22.99 -15.85
C ILE A 135 -2.42 23.87 -15.72
N ASP A 136 -1.97 24.14 -14.50
CA ASP A 136 -0.74 24.90 -14.29
C ASP A 136 0.52 24.07 -14.57
N THR A 137 1.66 24.76 -14.69
CA THR A 137 2.95 24.13 -14.98
C THR A 137 3.39 23.12 -13.92
N LYS A 138 3.17 23.39 -12.62
CA LYS A 138 3.61 22.50 -11.53
C LYS A 138 2.73 21.25 -11.48
N ALA A 139 1.43 21.39 -11.68
CA ALA A 139 0.46 20.32 -11.86
C ALA A 139 0.84 19.43 -13.03
N MET A 140 1.21 20.00 -14.17
CA MET A 140 1.67 19.24 -15.34
C MET A 140 2.90 18.36 -15.02
N VAL A 141 3.85 18.87 -14.23
CA VAL A 141 5.02 18.09 -13.77
C VAL A 141 4.59 16.95 -12.83
N TYR A 142 3.67 17.19 -11.89
CA TYR A 142 3.13 16.14 -11.03
C TYR A 142 2.36 15.07 -11.81
N MET A 143 1.54 15.48 -12.79
CA MET A 143 0.83 14.55 -13.67
C MET A 143 1.82 13.70 -14.47
N ALA A 144 2.93 14.28 -14.94
CA ALA A 144 3.97 13.53 -15.67
C ALA A 144 4.64 12.46 -14.80
N LEU A 145 5.01 12.82 -13.57
CA LEU A 145 5.57 11.89 -12.57
C LEU A 145 4.59 10.75 -12.28
N TRP A 146 3.30 11.08 -12.11
CA TRP A 146 2.27 10.10 -11.84
C TRP A 146 1.99 9.18 -13.05
N ILE A 147 1.88 9.71 -14.26
CA ILE A 147 1.67 8.94 -15.50
C ILE A 147 2.84 7.98 -15.73
N ASN A 148 4.07 8.46 -15.55
CA ASN A 148 5.25 7.62 -15.70
C ASN A 148 5.25 6.45 -14.70
N MET A 149 4.78 6.68 -13.47
CA MET A 149 4.74 5.66 -12.42
C MET A 149 3.55 4.70 -12.53
N SER A 150 2.37 5.22 -12.90
CA SER A 150 1.10 4.49 -12.81
C SER A 150 0.56 4.02 -14.16
N GLY A 151 1.14 4.50 -15.28
CA GLY A 151 0.64 4.28 -16.61
C GLY A 151 -0.47 5.28 -17.00
N PRO A 152 -1.36 4.90 -17.95
CA PRO A 152 -2.34 5.82 -18.50
C PRO A 152 -3.25 6.51 -17.44
N PRO A 153 -3.52 7.82 -17.55
CA PRO A 153 -4.11 8.66 -16.49
C PRO A 153 -5.63 8.50 -16.33
N THR A 154 -6.15 7.27 -16.33
CA THR A 154 -7.61 6.98 -16.36
C THR A 154 -8.40 7.69 -15.26
N LYS A 155 -8.02 7.53 -14.00
CA LYS A 155 -8.67 8.21 -12.86
C LYS A 155 -8.45 9.72 -12.83
N LEU A 156 -7.29 10.15 -13.31
CA LEU A 156 -6.97 11.57 -13.38
C LEU A 156 -7.85 12.28 -14.41
N LEU A 157 -8.15 11.62 -15.54
CA LEU A 157 -9.11 12.11 -16.53
C LEU A 157 -10.52 12.23 -15.94
N THR A 158 -10.98 11.24 -15.15
CA THR A 158 -12.27 11.33 -14.44
C THR A 158 -12.32 12.52 -13.48
N TRP A 159 -11.25 12.75 -12.72
CA TRP A 159 -11.19 13.91 -11.84
C TRP A 159 -11.20 15.24 -12.61
N LEU A 160 -10.51 15.30 -13.75
CA LEU A 160 -10.51 16.46 -14.64
C LEU A 160 -11.88 16.71 -15.32
N ASP A 161 -12.76 15.71 -15.39
CA ASP A 161 -14.17 15.89 -15.80
C ASP A 161 -14.95 16.68 -14.73
N GLY A 162 -14.47 16.66 -13.48
CA GLY A 162 -15.15 17.18 -12.30
C GLY A 162 -15.88 16.08 -11.51
N ASP A 163 -15.73 14.83 -11.91
CA ASP A 163 -16.34 13.66 -11.27
C ASP A 163 -15.43 13.11 -10.16
N ASP A 164 -15.99 12.24 -9.31
CA ASP A 164 -15.22 11.56 -8.26
C ASP A 164 -14.30 10.47 -8.88
N PRO A 165 -12.96 10.61 -8.80
CA PRO A 165 -12.03 9.58 -9.28
C PRO A 165 -11.99 8.30 -8.43
N HIS A 166 -12.75 8.25 -7.33
CA HIS A 166 -12.81 7.15 -6.37
C HIS A 166 -11.41 6.77 -5.88
N LEU A 167 -10.70 7.76 -5.34
CA LEU A 167 -9.39 7.61 -4.70
C LEU A 167 -9.53 7.07 -3.27
N ALA A 168 -8.40 6.83 -2.60
CA ALA A 168 -8.39 6.29 -1.23
C ALA A 168 -8.90 7.29 -0.19
N ARG A 169 -8.71 8.59 -0.45
CA ARG A 169 -9.41 9.69 0.23
C ARG A 169 -10.18 10.49 -0.81
N GLN A 170 -11.31 11.04 -0.40
CA GLN A 170 -12.02 12.00 -1.25
C GLN A 170 -11.18 13.26 -1.44
N VAL A 171 -11.26 13.81 -2.64
CA VAL A 171 -10.66 15.08 -3.02
C VAL A 171 -11.74 15.97 -3.62
N PRO A 172 -11.65 17.30 -3.45
CA PRO A 172 -12.55 18.22 -4.13
C PRO A 172 -12.55 17.99 -5.65
N PRO A 173 -13.67 18.21 -6.34
CA PRO A 173 -13.69 18.23 -7.80
C PRO A 173 -12.65 19.20 -8.36
N ALA A 174 -12.07 18.87 -9.52
CA ALA A 174 -11.10 19.75 -10.17
C ALA A 174 -11.71 21.14 -10.41
N GLY A 175 -11.02 22.17 -9.89
CA GLY A 175 -11.39 23.58 -10.05
C GLY A 175 -11.16 24.09 -11.48
N PRO A 176 -11.52 25.36 -11.76
CA PRO A 176 -11.29 25.99 -13.06
C PRO A 176 -9.79 26.14 -13.39
N VAL A 177 -8.94 26.18 -12.36
CA VAL A 177 -7.48 26.10 -12.48
C VAL A 177 -7.03 24.92 -11.64
N VAL A 178 -6.38 23.94 -12.26
CA VAL A 178 -5.78 22.79 -11.58
C VAL A 178 -4.33 23.14 -11.27
N GLY A 179 -4.09 23.47 -10.02
CA GLY A 179 -2.82 23.92 -9.49
C GLY A 179 -1.93 22.78 -9.00
N GLY A 180 -0.66 23.11 -8.74
CA GLY A 180 0.26 22.17 -8.11
C GLY A 180 -0.24 21.63 -6.76
N GLU A 181 -0.89 22.46 -5.94
CA GLU A 181 -1.48 22.04 -4.65
C GLU A 181 -2.65 21.07 -4.85
N ASP A 182 -3.53 21.32 -5.83
CA ASP A 182 -4.61 20.39 -6.16
C ASP A 182 -4.08 19.02 -6.59
N MET A 183 -2.96 19.00 -7.34
CA MET A 183 -2.29 17.75 -7.70
C MET A 183 -1.59 17.08 -6.52
N GLU A 184 -1.06 17.84 -5.55
CA GLU A 184 -0.50 17.27 -4.32
C GLU A 184 -1.60 16.59 -3.50
N ASP A 185 -2.76 17.24 -3.35
CA ASP A 185 -3.92 16.68 -2.67
C ASP A 185 -4.48 15.46 -3.40
N TYR A 186 -4.63 15.54 -4.73
CA TYR A 186 -5.01 14.42 -5.58
C TYR A 186 -4.07 13.24 -5.38
N LEU A 187 -2.75 13.46 -5.47
CA LEU A 187 -1.75 12.39 -5.37
C LEU A 187 -1.69 11.83 -3.95
N ALA A 188 -1.71 12.66 -2.92
CA ALA A 188 -1.78 12.25 -1.52
C ALA A 188 -3.08 11.51 -1.17
N ALA A 189 -4.10 11.59 -2.02
CA ALA A 189 -5.33 10.82 -1.90
C ALA A 189 -5.32 9.50 -2.67
N THR A 190 -4.35 9.28 -3.58
CA THR A 190 -4.20 8.00 -4.29
C THR A 190 -3.86 6.88 -3.32
N ASN A 191 -4.27 5.65 -3.66
CA ASN A 191 -3.93 4.45 -2.87
C ASN A 191 -2.43 4.34 -2.61
N TYR A 192 -1.59 4.66 -3.60
CA TYR A 192 -0.14 4.53 -3.49
C TYR A 192 0.44 5.41 -2.39
N TYR A 193 0.11 6.70 -2.36
CA TYR A 193 0.65 7.64 -1.38
C TYR A 193 -0.07 7.59 -0.02
N VAL A 194 -1.32 7.12 0.03
CA VAL A 194 -1.97 6.79 1.31
C VAL A 194 -1.31 5.58 1.97
N GLU A 195 -0.95 4.56 1.18
CA GLU A 195 -0.28 3.35 1.69
C GLU A 195 1.22 3.59 1.94
N ASN A 196 1.82 4.59 1.29
CA ASN A 196 3.25 4.93 1.37
C ASN A 196 3.48 6.46 1.52
N PRO A 197 3.01 7.08 2.60
CA PRO A 197 3.05 8.55 2.76
C PRO A 197 4.47 9.12 2.76
N GLN A 198 5.46 8.34 3.18
CA GLN A 198 6.88 8.70 3.12
C GLN A 198 7.37 8.99 1.68
N ASN A 199 6.72 8.41 0.66
CA ASN A 199 7.10 8.61 -0.73
C ASN A 199 6.63 9.96 -1.29
N LEU A 200 5.73 10.67 -0.61
CA LEU A 200 5.32 12.02 -1.01
C LEU A 200 6.50 12.99 -0.99
N GLN A 201 7.39 12.87 0.01
CA GLN A 201 8.59 13.70 0.08
C GLN A 201 9.47 13.56 -1.16
N HIS A 202 9.60 12.34 -1.70
CA HIS A 202 10.34 12.07 -2.92
C HIS A 202 9.66 12.67 -4.15
N LEU A 203 8.35 12.51 -4.26
CA LEU A 203 7.56 13.12 -5.33
C LEU A 203 7.71 14.66 -5.33
N HIS A 204 7.57 15.30 -4.17
CA HIS A 204 7.73 16.74 -4.03
C HIS A 204 9.14 17.20 -4.40
N ALA A 205 10.17 16.45 -4.02
CA ALA A 205 11.55 16.77 -4.37
C ALA A 205 11.80 16.67 -5.89
N CYS A 206 11.26 15.65 -6.56
CA CYS A 206 11.28 15.55 -8.03
C CYS A 206 10.61 16.75 -8.70
N ALA A 207 9.39 17.10 -8.27
CA ALA A 207 8.65 18.22 -8.83
C ALA A 207 9.38 19.56 -8.61
N ALA A 208 9.91 19.79 -7.40
CA ALA A 208 10.70 20.98 -7.08
C ALA A 208 11.94 21.08 -7.98
N ARG A 209 12.62 19.96 -8.24
CA ARG A 209 13.80 19.93 -9.14
C ARG A 209 13.43 20.29 -10.58
N GLY A 210 12.32 19.75 -11.09
CA GLY A 210 11.80 20.11 -12.41
C GLY A 210 11.50 21.61 -12.52
N MET A 211 10.80 22.17 -11.54
CA MET A 211 10.45 23.59 -11.52
C MET A 211 11.68 24.52 -11.42
N GLN A 212 12.74 24.12 -10.69
CA GLN A 212 14.01 24.84 -10.69
C GLN A 212 14.66 24.89 -12.08
N ALA A 213 14.63 23.79 -12.83
CA ALA A 213 15.21 23.74 -14.18
C ALA A 213 14.46 24.66 -15.15
N LEU A 214 13.15 24.81 -14.99
CA LEU A 214 12.34 25.73 -15.78
C LEU A 214 12.73 27.19 -15.52
N ASN A 215 12.89 27.57 -14.26
CA ASN A 215 13.28 28.94 -13.87
C ASN A 215 14.74 29.27 -14.26
N GLY A 216 15.62 28.28 -14.28
CA GLY A 216 17.00 28.43 -14.77
C GLY A 216 17.11 28.58 -16.29
N ALA A 217 16.16 28.02 -17.05
CA ALA A 217 16.08 28.19 -18.51
C ALA A 217 15.63 29.60 -18.92
N GLY A 218 14.85 30.29 -18.08
CA GLY A 218 14.42 31.68 -18.29
C GLY A 218 15.53 32.72 -18.15
N ALA A 219 16.66 32.39 -17.51
CA ALA A 219 17.80 33.29 -17.36
C ALA A 219 18.73 33.33 -18.59
N ALA A 220 18.54 32.42 -19.56
CA ALA A 220 19.37 32.34 -20.77
C ALA A 220 18.76 33.06 -21.99
N ALA A 221 17.55 33.63 -21.87
CA ALA A 221 16.86 34.31 -22.96
C ALA A 221 16.34 35.69 -22.53
N GLY A 222 17.23 36.66 -22.45
CA GLY A 222 16.86 38.06 -22.23
C GLY A 222 18.08 38.97 -22.14
N SER A 223 18.36 39.72 -23.21
CA SER A 223 19.39 40.77 -23.21
C SER A 223 19.10 41.84 -22.14
N PRO A 224 20.16 42.50 -21.60
CA PRO A 224 20.07 43.23 -20.36
C PRO A 224 19.47 44.62 -20.58
N LEU A 225 18.51 45.00 -19.74
CA LEU A 225 18.20 46.41 -19.53
C LEU A 225 18.58 46.77 -18.10
N VAL A 226 19.66 47.53 -18.03
CA VAL A 226 20.25 48.16 -16.86
C VAL A 226 19.22 49.12 -16.26
N VAL A 227 18.87 48.92 -14.98
CA VAL A 227 18.64 50.04 -14.06
C VAL A 227 19.37 49.75 -12.76
N THR A 228 20.25 50.69 -12.47
CA THR A 228 21.26 50.74 -11.43
C THR A 228 20.71 51.35 -10.14
N MET A 229 21.34 50.98 -9.01
CA MET A 229 21.48 51.75 -7.74
C MET A 229 20.25 51.74 -6.80
N ALA A 230 20.36 51.60 -5.48
CA ALA A 230 21.45 51.49 -4.50
C ALA A 230 20.82 50.87 -3.22
N ALA A 231 21.37 49.84 -2.58
CA ALA A 231 22.56 49.80 -1.72
C ALA A 231 22.48 50.70 -0.46
N THR A 232 22.08 50.09 0.67
CA THR A 232 22.67 50.27 2.03
C THR A 232 22.23 49.05 2.86
N GLY A 233 23.05 48.20 3.47
CA GLY A 233 24.50 48.13 3.62
C GLY A 233 24.87 46.84 4.40
N THR A 234 26.14 46.47 4.29
CA THR A 234 26.96 45.59 5.17
C THR A 234 26.67 44.08 5.25
N ALA A 235 27.55 43.31 4.57
CA ALA A 235 27.93 41.90 4.83
C ALA A 235 29.04 41.82 5.92
N PRO A 236 29.65 40.68 6.36
CA PRO A 236 29.60 39.31 5.80
C PRO A 236 29.69 38.09 6.79
N ALA A 237 29.71 36.89 6.18
CA ALA A 237 30.40 35.63 6.54
C ALA A 237 29.88 34.69 7.66
N GLY A 238 29.53 33.46 7.24
CA GLY A 238 29.49 32.26 8.09
C GLY A 238 28.56 31.18 7.55
N LEU A 239 29.08 29.97 7.29
CA LEU A 239 28.33 28.75 6.99
C LEU A 239 27.04 28.62 7.83
N ILE A 240 25.91 28.28 7.21
CA ILE A 240 24.78 27.69 7.94
C ILE A 240 24.43 26.34 7.31
N LEU A 241 24.77 25.30 8.07
CA LEU A 241 24.22 23.95 8.01
C LEU A 241 22.69 24.01 7.95
N ALA A 242 22.07 23.21 7.08
CA ALA A 242 20.63 23.03 7.02
C ALA A 242 20.05 22.77 8.42
N GLN A 243 19.23 23.70 8.92
CA GLN A 243 18.56 23.58 10.20
C GLN A 243 17.38 22.60 10.08
N ALA A 244 17.35 21.60 10.96
CA ALA A 244 16.17 20.78 11.20
C ALA A 244 15.01 21.68 11.68
N ALA A 245 13.79 21.36 11.26
CA ALA A 245 12.58 22.07 11.69
C ALA A 245 12.53 22.17 13.23
N ALA A 246 12.16 23.35 13.74
CA ALA A 246 12.14 23.62 15.18
C ALA A 246 11.14 22.67 15.91
N PRO A 247 11.48 22.17 17.11
CA PRO A 247 10.56 21.34 17.89
C PRO A 247 9.30 22.11 18.28
N VAL A 248 8.14 21.44 18.20
CA VAL A 248 6.86 22.00 18.64
C VAL A 248 6.75 21.80 20.14
N ASP A 249 6.83 22.89 20.90
CA ASP A 249 6.81 22.86 22.38
C ASP A 249 5.41 23.09 22.98
N ALA A 250 4.37 23.30 22.15
CA ALA A 250 2.99 23.37 22.62
C ALA A 250 1.97 22.86 21.60
N VAL A 251 0.86 22.30 22.08
CA VAL A 251 -0.31 21.92 21.28
C VAL A 251 -1.59 22.32 22.00
N THR A 252 -2.62 22.69 21.24
CA THR A 252 -3.97 22.96 21.76
C THR A 252 -4.96 22.15 20.92
N ILE A 253 -5.87 21.45 21.60
CA ILE A 253 -6.81 20.51 21.00
C ILE A 253 -8.22 20.72 21.57
N ALA A 254 -9.23 20.51 20.74
CA ALA A 254 -10.62 20.48 21.16
C ALA A 254 -10.96 19.16 21.87
N ALA A 255 -11.79 19.25 22.91
CA ALA A 255 -12.28 18.11 23.68
C ALA A 255 -13.76 18.29 24.04
N LYS A 256 -14.44 17.20 24.34
CA LYS A 256 -15.81 17.16 24.87
C LYS A 256 -15.84 16.43 26.21
N SER A 257 -16.63 16.89 27.16
CA SER A 257 -16.88 16.16 28.41
C SER A 257 -17.91 15.04 28.21
N SER A 258 -18.00 14.13 29.18
CA SER A 258 -19.02 13.07 29.22
C SER A 258 -20.46 13.58 29.20
N ASP A 259 -20.69 14.81 29.65
CA ASP A 259 -22.00 15.49 29.60
C ASP A 259 -22.20 16.35 28.33
N GLY A 260 -21.29 16.30 27.36
CA GLY A 260 -21.45 16.88 26.03
C GLY A 260 -21.02 18.35 25.89
N ARG A 261 -20.44 18.95 26.92
CA ARG A 261 -19.89 20.32 26.88
C ARG A 261 -18.54 20.36 26.16
N ASP A 262 -18.27 21.47 25.47
CA ASP A 262 -17.04 21.69 24.73
C ASP A 262 -15.94 22.28 25.63
N TYR A 263 -14.73 21.75 25.47
CA TYR A 263 -13.53 22.12 26.21
C TYR A 263 -12.35 22.33 25.27
N THR A 264 -11.41 23.16 25.70
CA THR A 264 -10.09 23.30 25.09
C THR A 264 -9.05 22.72 26.03
N VAL A 265 -8.16 21.88 25.50
CA VAL A 265 -7.01 21.36 26.23
C VAL A 265 -5.73 21.86 25.60
N SER A 266 -4.85 22.47 26.38
CA SER A 266 -3.52 22.91 25.93
C SER A 266 -2.43 22.18 26.67
N ILE A 267 -1.40 21.70 25.97
CA ILE A 267 -0.22 21.08 26.57
C ILE A 267 1.00 21.85 26.10
N ARG A 268 1.84 22.29 27.03
CA ARG A 268 3.11 22.96 26.72
C ARG A 268 4.25 22.30 27.46
N LYS A 269 5.34 21.99 26.76
CA LYS A 269 6.60 21.57 27.37
C LYS A 269 7.35 22.80 27.88
N THR A 270 7.79 22.77 29.14
CA THR A 270 8.60 23.84 29.74
C THR A 270 10.01 23.39 30.07
N SER A 271 10.21 22.08 30.30
CA SER A 271 11.54 21.48 30.45
C SER A 271 11.52 20.02 29.97
N HIS A 272 12.63 19.30 30.13
CA HIS A 272 12.78 17.91 29.67
C HIS A 272 11.59 17.01 30.09
N ASN A 273 11.12 17.08 31.33
CA ASN A 273 10.02 16.27 31.87
C ASN A 273 8.96 17.10 32.64
N SER A 274 8.86 18.40 32.37
CA SER A 274 7.85 19.28 32.96
C SER A 274 7.16 20.14 31.91
N GLY A 275 6.00 20.67 32.27
CA GLY A 275 5.17 21.42 31.35
C GLY A 275 4.00 22.08 32.04
N THR A 276 3.11 22.66 31.24
CA THR A 276 1.80 23.10 31.70
C THR A 276 0.70 22.39 30.94
N ILE A 277 -0.40 22.10 31.64
CA ILE A 277 -1.63 21.60 31.03
C ILE A 277 -2.74 22.60 31.35
N GLY A 278 -3.41 23.08 30.31
CA GLY A 278 -4.57 23.95 30.40
C GLY A 278 -5.86 23.19 30.09
N LEU A 279 -6.90 23.41 30.89
CA LEU A 279 -8.26 22.91 30.65
C LEU A 279 -9.27 24.02 30.92
N GLY A 280 -10.19 24.24 29.99
CA GLY A 280 -11.30 25.19 30.18
C GLY A 280 -12.42 24.94 29.18
N GLU A 281 -13.63 25.40 29.50
CA GLU A 281 -14.76 25.37 28.56
C GLU A 281 -14.45 26.23 27.33
N ALA A 282 -14.93 25.79 26.15
CA ALA A 282 -14.67 26.47 24.90
C ALA A 282 -15.18 27.93 24.95
N GLY A 283 -14.28 28.89 24.70
CA GLY A 283 -14.57 30.33 24.76
C GLY A 283 -14.22 31.01 26.09
N GLY A 284 -13.82 30.26 27.12
CA GLY A 284 -13.23 30.78 28.36
C GLY A 284 -11.70 30.73 28.37
N ALA A 285 -11.06 31.48 29.28
CA ALA A 285 -9.62 31.34 29.51
C ALA A 285 -9.35 30.01 30.26
N PRO A 286 -8.57 29.07 29.70
CA PRO A 286 -8.34 27.78 30.33
C PRO A 286 -7.53 27.93 31.62
N ALA A 287 -7.93 27.20 32.66
CA ALA A 287 -7.11 27.10 33.87
C ALA A 287 -5.86 26.30 33.54
N SER A 288 -4.68 26.89 33.74
CA SER A 288 -3.38 26.28 33.47
C SER A 288 -2.76 25.76 34.75
N TYR A 289 -2.27 24.53 34.71
CA TYR A 289 -1.66 23.83 35.83
C TYR A 289 -0.24 23.41 35.47
N ASP A 290 0.71 23.69 36.36
CA ASP A 290 2.07 23.18 36.24
C ASP A 290 2.09 21.67 36.52
N VAL A 291 2.76 20.92 35.64
CA VAL A 291 2.89 19.47 35.76
C VAL A 291 4.34 19.03 35.66
N THR A 292 4.66 17.93 36.35
CA THR A 292 6.00 17.33 36.43
C THR A 292 5.94 15.84 36.10
N ASP A 293 7.11 15.21 35.89
CA ASP A 293 7.25 13.79 35.52
C ASP A 293 6.48 13.41 34.24
N ILE A 294 6.50 14.28 33.22
CA ILE A 294 5.86 14.02 31.93
C ILE A 294 6.62 12.91 31.20
N LYS A 295 5.90 11.85 30.82
CA LYS A 295 6.44 10.70 30.06
C LYS A 295 5.52 10.33 28.91
N ALA A 296 6.09 10.01 27.75
CA ALA A 296 5.39 9.56 26.54
C ALA A 296 5.61 8.07 26.29
N ARG A 297 4.62 7.34 25.79
CA ARG A 297 4.81 5.94 25.35
C ARG A 297 5.54 5.90 24.01
N ALA A 298 6.31 4.84 23.78
CA ALA A 298 7.11 4.67 22.56
C ALA A 298 6.30 4.68 21.25
N ASP A 299 5.00 4.37 21.32
CA ASP A 299 4.08 4.42 20.17
C ASP A 299 3.50 5.83 19.91
N GLY A 300 3.82 6.82 20.75
CA GLY A 300 3.30 8.19 20.64
C GLY A 300 1.84 8.36 21.06
N MET A 301 1.19 7.31 21.55
CA MET A 301 -0.27 7.28 21.78
C MET A 301 -0.67 7.65 23.20
N ARG A 302 0.30 7.74 24.13
CA ARG A 302 0.04 7.97 25.55
C ARG A 302 1.04 8.93 26.17
N LEU A 303 0.53 9.90 26.93
CA LEU A 303 1.30 10.81 27.78
C LEU A 303 0.78 10.69 29.23
N VAL A 304 1.67 10.74 30.21
CA VAL A 304 1.35 10.69 31.66
C VAL A 304 2.15 11.77 32.39
N CYS A 305 1.57 12.43 33.39
CA CYS A 305 2.23 13.47 34.20
C CYS A 305 1.69 13.51 35.65
N ARG A 306 2.21 14.41 36.50
CA ARG A 306 1.80 14.64 37.89
C ARG A 306 1.54 16.13 38.18
N GLY A 307 0.53 16.44 38.98
CA GLY A 307 0.16 17.81 39.37
C GLY A 307 0.69 18.28 40.74
N PRO A 308 0.40 19.54 41.15
CA PRO A 308 0.88 20.12 42.40
C PRO A 308 0.23 19.54 43.68
N LEU A 309 0.96 19.62 44.81
CA LEU A 309 0.49 19.34 46.19
C LEU A 309 0.06 17.89 46.48
N GLY A 310 0.63 16.88 45.80
CA GLY A 310 0.27 15.46 46.03
C GLY A 310 -1.10 15.07 45.47
N THR A 311 -1.79 16.01 44.83
CA THR A 311 -2.98 15.78 44.02
C THR A 311 -2.58 15.02 42.77
N THR A 312 -3.14 13.82 42.58
CA THR A 312 -2.81 13.01 41.41
C THR A 312 -3.60 13.51 40.21
N ILE A 313 -3.05 14.49 39.49
CA ILE A 313 -3.50 14.78 38.11
C ILE A 313 -2.99 13.63 37.24
N ALA A 314 -3.78 12.57 37.10
CA ALA A 314 -3.48 11.47 36.21
C ALA A 314 -4.00 11.77 34.79
N CYS A 315 -3.37 12.70 34.09
CA CYS A 315 -3.63 12.87 32.65
C CYS A 315 -3.07 11.64 31.94
N ALA A 316 -3.89 10.63 31.68
CA ALA A 316 -3.52 9.47 30.91
C ALA A 316 -4.24 9.53 29.56
N LEU A 317 -3.53 9.90 28.50
CA LEU A 317 -4.06 9.76 27.13
C LEU A 317 -4.25 8.26 26.84
N ARG A 318 -5.50 7.80 26.78
CA ARG A 318 -5.86 6.41 26.46
C ARG A 318 -6.72 6.40 25.22
N ALA A 319 -6.54 5.39 24.37
CA ALA A 319 -7.56 5.02 23.39
C ALA A 319 -8.83 4.61 24.17
N GLY A 320 -9.94 5.28 23.88
CA GLY A 320 -11.18 5.18 24.65
C GLY A 320 -11.69 3.74 24.82
N ARG A 321 -12.22 3.44 26.01
CA ARG A 321 -12.84 2.14 26.35
C ARG A 321 -14.36 2.06 26.07
N GLY A 322 -14.93 3.02 25.34
CA GLY A 322 -16.35 3.02 24.93
C GLY A 322 -16.54 2.58 23.47
N SER A 323 -17.77 2.26 23.08
CA SER A 323 -18.17 1.71 21.76
C SER A 323 -17.96 2.64 20.55
N THR A 324 -17.07 3.63 20.65
CA THR A 324 -16.59 4.50 19.58
C THR A 324 -15.08 4.62 19.76
N SER A 325 -14.31 3.80 19.05
CA SER A 325 -12.94 3.46 19.39
C SER A 325 -11.85 4.47 18.98
N ASP A 326 -12.18 5.73 18.70
CA ASP A 326 -11.22 6.71 18.15
C ASP A 326 -10.91 7.91 19.06
N ASN A 327 -11.42 7.94 20.30
CA ASN A 327 -11.29 9.10 21.19
C ASN A 327 -10.10 8.98 22.15
N ILE A 328 -9.39 10.08 22.41
CA ILE A 328 -8.38 10.16 23.48
C ILE A 328 -9.05 10.63 24.76
N GLU A 329 -8.97 9.84 25.84
CA GLU A 329 -9.43 10.25 27.16
C GLU A 329 -8.38 11.09 27.90
N ILE A 330 -8.78 12.23 28.46
CA ILE A 330 -7.99 13.08 29.37
C ILE A 330 -8.75 13.12 30.69
N ALA A 331 -8.27 12.34 31.66
CA ALA A 331 -8.84 12.33 33.00
C ALA A 331 -8.11 13.31 33.91
N VAL A 332 -8.85 14.23 34.54
CA VAL A 332 -8.33 15.12 35.58
C VAL A 332 -9.03 14.78 36.90
N THR A 333 -8.28 14.21 37.83
CA THR A 333 -8.78 13.76 39.13
C THR A 333 -8.20 14.61 40.26
N GLY A 334 -9.05 15.30 41.04
CA GLY A 334 -8.62 16.07 42.21
C GLY A 334 -9.65 17.11 42.71
N PRO A 335 -9.48 17.66 43.93
CA PRO A 335 -10.44 18.58 44.53
C PRO A 335 -10.17 20.01 44.03
N PHE A 336 -10.84 20.42 42.95
CA PHE A 336 -10.53 21.66 42.25
C PHE A 336 -11.72 22.59 41.98
N GLY A 337 -12.67 22.73 42.91
CA GLY A 337 -13.69 23.79 42.84
C GLY A 337 -14.67 23.72 41.64
N ILE A 338 -14.57 22.69 40.79
CA ILE A 338 -15.44 22.44 39.64
C ILE A 338 -15.79 20.94 39.60
N GLY A 339 -16.54 20.46 40.59
CA GLY A 339 -17.04 19.06 40.64
C GLY A 339 -15.97 17.97 40.80
N ASN A 340 -16.40 16.78 41.22
CA ASN A 340 -15.51 15.63 41.40
C ASN A 340 -15.24 14.95 40.04
N ASN A 341 -13.96 14.76 39.69
CA ASN A 341 -13.45 13.97 38.56
C ASN A 341 -14.07 14.30 37.19
N ILE A 342 -13.43 15.19 36.43
CA ILE A 342 -13.81 15.48 35.04
C ILE A 342 -12.95 14.62 34.10
N SER A 343 -13.61 13.84 33.25
CA SER A 343 -12.98 13.16 32.11
C SER A 343 -13.48 13.82 30.83
N VAL A 344 -12.56 14.38 30.04
CA VAL A 344 -12.85 14.93 28.72
C VAL A 344 -12.22 14.04 27.66
N TYR A 345 -12.79 14.00 26.47
CA TYR A 345 -12.30 13.20 25.37
C TYR A 345 -12.20 14.01 24.08
N THR A 346 -11.17 13.76 23.28
CA THR A 346 -11.05 14.37 21.96
C THR A 346 -12.01 13.68 21.00
N THR A 347 -12.75 14.44 20.19
CA THR A 347 -13.72 13.87 19.23
C THR A 347 -13.33 14.06 17.76
N ASP A 348 -12.24 14.79 17.48
CA ASP A 348 -11.79 15.15 16.14
C ASP A 348 -10.42 14.56 15.79
N HIS A 349 -10.37 13.80 14.69
CA HIS A 349 -9.15 13.15 14.17
C HIS A 349 -7.99 14.13 13.83
N PRO A 350 -8.20 15.37 13.34
CA PRO A 350 -7.10 16.31 13.10
C PRO A 350 -6.32 16.70 14.37
N ASP A 351 -7.03 16.83 15.49
CA ASP A 351 -6.42 17.19 16.78
C ASP A 351 -5.69 16.00 17.41
N PHE A 352 -6.14 14.77 17.09
CA PHE A 352 -5.41 13.54 17.39
C PHE A 352 -4.03 13.50 16.71
N GLU A 353 -3.97 13.78 15.40
CA GLU A 353 -2.69 13.80 14.68
C GLU A 353 -1.80 14.97 15.10
N ARG A 354 -2.36 16.14 15.43
CA ARG A 354 -1.60 17.27 16.01
C ARG A 354 -0.95 16.91 17.34
N LEU A 355 -1.69 16.22 18.21
CA LEU A 355 -1.16 15.76 19.50
C LEU A 355 -0.06 14.71 19.31
N LYS A 356 -0.23 13.81 18.37
CA LYS A 356 0.74 12.75 18.05
C LYS A 356 2.06 13.32 17.48
N VAL A 357 1.96 14.29 16.56
CA VAL A 357 3.11 15.05 16.06
C VAL A 357 3.81 15.81 17.18
N PHE A 358 3.04 16.49 18.05
CA PHE A 358 3.57 17.17 19.22
C PHE A 358 4.32 16.22 20.15
N ILE A 359 3.75 15.06 20.52
CA ILE A 359 4.41 14.09 21.40
C ILE A 359 5.73 13.59 20.80
N MET A 360 5.78 13.34 19.50
CA MET A 360 6.98 12.89 18.80
C MET A 360 8.07 13.98 18.69
N GLN A 361 7.67 15.24 18.49
CA GLN A 361 8.62 16.35 18.27
C GLN A 361 9.05 17.04 19.56
N ALA A 362 8.18 17.08 20.58
CA ALA A 362 8.45 17.73 21.85
C ALA A 362 9.56 17.02 22.63
N GLY A 363 9.90 15.76 22.34
CA GLY A 363 11.03 15.06 22.94
C GLY A 363 10.85 14.79 24.45
N PHE A 364 9.67 14.32 24.85
CA PHE A 364 9.42 13.85 26.22
C PHE A 364 10.14 12.52 26.50
N PRO A 365 10.53 12.24 27.76
CA PRO A 365 11.07 10.95 28.16
C PRO A 365 10.13 9.81 27.78
N VAL A 366 10.66 8.77 27.14
CA VAL A 366 9.86 7.63 26.67
C VAL A 366 9.71 6.59 27.79
N ILE A 367 8.48 6.15 28.04
CA ILE A 367 8.17 5.00 28.89
C ILE A 367 8.69 3.75 28.16
N PRO A 368 9.70 3.04 28.70
CA PRO A 368 10.15 1.78 28.13
C PRO A 368 9.02 0.76 28.14
N PRO A 369 8.97 -0.20 27.21
CA PRO A 369 8.10 -1.36 27.37
C PRO A 369 8.56 -2.10 28.62
N THR A 370 7.84 -1.94 29.73
CA THR A 370 8.11 -2.73 30.93
C THR A 370 7.68 -4.17 30.65
N SER A 371 8.66 -5.08 30.58
CA SER A 371 8.47 -6.45 31.06
C SER A 371 7.98 -6.37 32.51
N ASP A 372 7.06 -7.26 32.88
CA ASP A 372 6.44 -7.37 34.21
C ASP A 372 5.26 -6.43 34.49
N THR A 373 4.10 -6.83 33.96
CA THR A 373 2.96 -7.18 34.82
C THR A 373 2.06 -8.17 34.05
N PRO A 374 1.62 -9.27 34.69
CA PRO A 374 0.97 -10.39 34.01
C PRO A 374 -0.38 -9.96 33.45
N ARG A 375 -0.73 -10.45 32.26
CA ARG A 375 -2.14 -10.49 31.83
C ARG A 375 -2.83 -11.56 32.68
N THR A 376 -3.21 -11.17 33.90
CA THR A 376 -4.17 -11.90 34.70
C THR A 376 -5.51 -11.88 33.98
N GLU A 377 -6.11 -13.06 33.84
CA GLU A 377 -7.52 -13.24 33.56
C GLU A 377 -8.38 -12.37 34.49
N THR A 378 -9.38 -11.71 33.91
CA THR A 378 -10.56 -11.17 34.59
C THR A 378 -11.55 -10.93 33.43
N VAL A 379 -12.50 -11.81 33.12
CA VAL A 379 -13.66 -12.19 33.93
C VAL A 379 -14.18 -10.99 34.72
N PHE A 380 -14.87 -10.06 34.06
CA PHE A 380 -15.85 -9.22 34.75
C PHE A 380 -17.10 -9.08 33.87
N THR A 381 -18.08 -9.94 34.19
CA THR A 381 -19.45 -9.55 34.54
C THR A 381 -20.09 -8.43 33.70
N ALA A 382 -20.76 -8.85 32.63
CA ALA A 382 -22.04 -8.27 32.25
C ALA A 382 -23.13 -8.80 33.21
N ALA A 383 -23.15 -8.27 34.43
CA ALA A 383 -24.19 -8.52 35.41
C ALA A 383 -24.36 -7.26 36.26
N LEU A 384 -25.07 -6.26 35.69
CA LEU A 384 -25.72 -5.15 36.39
C LEU A 384 -26.41 -4.24 35.36
N ALA A 385 -27.33 -4.81 34.58
CA ALA A 385 -28.36 -4.04 33.85
C ALA A 385 -29.63 -4.86 33.57
N ALA A 386 -29.84 -5.96 34.32
CA ALA A 386 -31.04 -6.79 34.20
C ALA A 386 -31.37 -7.46 35.54
N GLU A 387 -31.40 -6.69 36.62
CA GLU A 387 -32.06 -7.08 37.87
C GLU A 387 -33.05 -5.99 38.28
N THR A 388 -34.10 -5.86 37.49
CA THR A 388 -35.43 -5.67 38.06
C THR A 388 -36.40 -6.28 37.07
N MET A 389 -37.22 -7.23 37.56
CA MET A 389 -38.28 -7.96 36.83
C MET A 389 -37.89 -9.30 36.17
N VAL A 390 -37.54 -10.31 36.98
CA VAL A 390 -38.09 -11.66 36.77
C VAL A 390 -38.58 -12.21 38.11
N GLN A 391 -39.89 -12.14 38.33
CA GLN A 391 -40.59 -13.16 39.10
C GLN A 391 -41.85 -13.54 38.32
N SER A 392 -41.75 -14.65 37.60
CA SER A 392 -42.70 -15.79 37.66
C SER A 392 -42.76 -16.53 36.34
N ASN A 393 -42.68 -17.86 36.46
CA ASN A 393 -43.03 -18.90 35.49
C ASN A 393 -41.97 -19.35 34.47
N GLY A 394 -40.97 -20.04 35.02
CA GLY A 394 -40.49 -21.37 34.59
C GLY A 394 -40.74 -21.83 33.16
N GLY A 395 -39.85 -21.46 32.25
CA GLY A 395 -39.61 -22.13 30.97
C GLY A 395 -38.11 -22.18 30.69
N SER A 396 -37.59 -23.33 30.28
CA SER A 396 -36.15 -23.54 30.02
C SER A 396 -35.62 -22.66 28.88
N VAL A 397 -34.42 -22.12 29.07
CA VAL A 397 -33.70 -21.22 28.15
C VAL A 397 -33.42 -21.87 26.78
N GLU A 398 -33.49 -23.19 26.68
CA GLU A 398 -33.31 -23.94 25.42
C GLU A 398 -34.49 -23.82 24.44
N ALA A 399 -35.68 -23.38 24.88
CA ALA A 399 -36.85 -23.27 24.00
C ALA A 399 -36.99 -21.90 23.30
N ILE A 400 -36.25 -20.86 23.73
CA ILE A 400 -36.37 -19.49 23.18
C ILE A 400 -35.33 -19.21 22.08
N LEU A 401 -34.24 -20.00 22.01
CA LEU A 401 -33.21 -19.87 20.97
C LEU A 401 -33.53 -20.62 19.65
N ALA A 402 -34.66 -21.31 19.56
CA ALA A 402 -34.99 -22.20 18.44
C ALA A 402 -35.98 -21.63 17.39
N ALA A 403 -36.34 -20.34 17.41
CA ALA A 403 -37.35 -19.81 16.49
C ALA A 403 -37.03 -18.41 15.93
N ALA A 404 -36.12 -18.35 14.95
CA ALA A 404 -36.12 -17.32 13.89
C ALA A 404 -35.26 -17.69 12.66
N ALA A 405 -35.05 -18.98 12.38
CA ALA A 405 -34.48 -19.41 11.09
C ALA A 405 -35.62 -19.94 10.21
N PRO A 406 -35.92 -19.32 9.06
CA PRO A 406 -36.83 -19.92 8.08
C PRO A 406 -36.21 -21.20 7.48
N PRO A 407 -37.03 -22.14 6.99
CA PRO A 407 -36.61 -23.49 6.70
C PRO A 407 -35.62 -23.60 5.54
N LEU A 408 -34.71 -24.57 5.67
CA LEU A 408 -33.86 -25.10 4.62
C LEU A 408 -34.73 -25.57 3.43
N THR A 409 -34.75 -24.78 2.38
CA THR A 409 -34.98 -25.27 1.02
C THR A 409 -33.68 -25.20 0.26
N SER A 410 -33.26 -26.36 -0.23
CA SER A 410 -32.18 -26.58 -1.18
C SER A 410 -32.21 -25.59 -2.35
N ASP A 411 -31.10 -24.91 -2.58
CA ASP A 411 -30.66 -24.57 -3.94
C ASP A 411 -29.14 -24.74 -4.02
N ALA A 412 -28.73 -25.97 -4.30
CA ALA A 412 -27.55 -26.20 -5.09
C ALA A 412 -27.91 -25.91 -6.56
N SER A 413 -27.86 -24.64 -6.99
CA SER A 413 -27.70 -24.17 -8.39
C SER A 413 -28.03 -22.67 -8.41
N SER A 414 -27.19 -21.76 -8.89
CA SER A 414 -26.37 -21.80 -10.08
C SER A 414 -24.98 -21.23 -9.79
N SER A 415 -23.95 -22.05 -9.98
CA SER A 415 -22.61 -21.52 -10.25
C SER A 415 -22.75 -20.52 -11.39
N SER A 416 -22.25 -19.29 -11.22
CA SER A 416 -22.29 -18.34 -12.31
C SER A 416 -21.56 -18.92 -13.50
N ALA A 417 -21.93 -18.50 -14.72
CA ALA A 417 -21.26 -19.01 -15.92
C ALA A 417 -19.73 -18.80 -15.87
N PHE A 418 -19.27 -17.78 -15.14
CA PHE A 418 -17.84 -17.59 -14.87
C PHE A 418 -17.27 -18.66 -13.93
N ALA A 419 -17.89 -18.88 -12.76
CA ALA A 419 -17.42 -19.85 -11.79
C ALA A 419 -17.37 -21.26 -12.38
N GLN A 420 -18.37 -21.64 -13.19
CA GLN A 420 -18.38 -22.90 -13.91
C GLN A 420 -17.19 -23.03 -14.88
N ARG A 421 -16.91 -22.00 -15.69
CA ARG A 421 -15.75 -22.01 -16.60
C ARG A 421 -14.43 -22.08 -15.85
N ALA A 422 -14.29 -21.42 -14.70
CA ALA A 422 -13.08 -21.48 -13.88
C ALA A 422 -12.84 -22.91 -13.35
N VAL A 423 -13.90 -23.56 -12.86
CA VAL A 423 -13.87 -24.96 -12.40
C VAL A 423 -13.53 -25.91 -13.54
N GLU A 424 -14.22 -25.81 -14.67
CA GLU A 424 -13.98 -26.64 -15.87
C GLU A 424 -12.55 -26.47 -16.39
N THR A 425 -12.03 -25.24 -16.40
CA THR A 425 -10.66 -24.95 -16.80
C THR A 425 -9.64 -25.61 -15.87
N ALA A 426 -9.85 -25.54 -14.55
CA ALA A 426 -8.97 -26.16 -13.58
C ALA A 426 -9.00 -27.70 -13.67
N ILE A 427 -10.19 -28.29 -13.80
CA ILE A 427 -10.37 -29.74 -14.00
C ILE A 427 -9.71 -30.19 -15.29
N SER A 428 -9.91 -29.48 -16.41
CA SER A 428 -9.31 -29.85 -17.69
C SER A 428 -7.79 -29.89 -17.65
N GLU A 429 -7.14 -29.00 -16.88
CA GLU A 429 -5.68 -29.06 -16.73
C GLU A 429 -5.25 -30.15 -15.74
N TRP A 430 -6.04 -30.47 -14.73
CA TRP A 430 -5.79 -31.63 -13.88
C TRP A 430 -5.86 -32.95 -14.66
N ASP A 431 -6.86 -33.10 -15.54
CA ASP A 431 -6.98 -34.24 -16.44
C ASP A 431 -5.80 -34.31 -17.41
N ARG A 432 -5.38 -33.16 -17.97
CA ARG A 432 -4.21 -33.06 -18.85
C ARG A 432 -2.92 -33.49 -18.14
N PHE A 433 -2.79 -33.21 -16.85
CA PHE A 433 -1.65 -33.61 -16.02
C PHE A 433 -1.81 -35.03 -15.45
N GLU A 434 -2.73 -35.83 -16.00
CA GLU A 434 -2.97 -37.22 -15.59
C GLU A 434 -3.33 -37.33 -14.10
N HIS A 435 -4.19 -36.45 -13.61
CA HIS A 435 -4.93 -36.61 -12.35
C HIS A 435 -4.09 -36.72 -11.06
N GLN A 436 -3.02 -35.93 -10.89
CA GLN A 436 -2.29 -35.95 -9.61
C GLN A 436 -3.22 -35.63 -8.42
N SER A 437 -3.23 -36.48 -7.39
CA SER A 437 -4.22 -36.41 -6.31
C SER A 437 -3.60 -36.69 -4.95
N TYR A 438 -3.99 -35.91 -3.93
CA TYR A 438 -3.58 -36.12 -2.53
C TYR A 438 -4.78 -36.48 -1.64
N ASN A 439 -4.55 -37.14 -0.51
CA ASN A 439 -5.57 -37.34 0.54
C ASN A 439 -5.61 -36.17 1.55
N LEU A 440 -6.52 -36.24 2.53
CA LEU A 440 -6.67 -35.23 3.60
C LEU A 440 -5.40 -35.06 4.47
N GLN A 441 -4.52 -36.06 4.50
CA GLN A 441 -3.24 -36.00 5.21
C GLN A 441 -2.13 -35.36 4.35
N GLY A 442 -2.41 -35.04 3.08
CA GLY A 442 -1.43 -34.46 2.15
C GLY A 442 -0.55 -35.49 1.46
N GLN A 443 -0.86 -36.78 1.60
CA GLN A 443 -0.11 -37.84 0.98
C GLN A 443 -0.61 -38.06 -0.45
N THR A 444 0.31 -38.29 -1.37
CA THR A 444 -0.02 -38.59 -2.76
C THR A 444 -0.75 -39.93 -2.87
N THR A 445 -1.96 -39.90 -3.42
CA THR A 445 -2.78 -41.09 -3.74
C THR A 445 -2.67 -41.46 -5.21
N HIS A 446 -2.41 -40.48 -6.09
CA HIS A 446 -2.14 -40.69 -7.50
C HIS A 446 -1.04 -39.72 -7.97
N THR A 447 -0.03 -40.23 -8.66
CA THR A 447 1.06 -39.42 -9.23
C THR A 447 0.72 -39.08 -10.67
N GLY A 448 0.60 -37.78 -10.95
CA GLY A 448 0.43 -37.27 -12.31
C GLY A 448 1.75 -36.80 -12.91
N ARG A 449 1.65 -36.10 -14.05
CA ARG A 449 2.77 -35.59 -14.83
C ARG A 449 3.48 -34.44 -14.16
N LYS A 450 4.79 -34.37 -14.32
CA LYS A 450 5.63 -33.36 -13.68
C LYS A 450 6.01 -32.23 -14.62
N GLU A 451 6.23 -31.06 -14.03
CA GLU A 451 6.52 -29.80 -14.73
C GLU A 451 7.66 -29.85 -15.76
N GLY A 452 8.70 -30.66 -15.53
CA GLY A 452 9.83 -30.77 -16.44
C GLY A 452 9.64 -31.78 -17.58
N GLU A 453 8.58 -32.61 -17.54
CA GLU A 453 8.32 -33.64 -18.55
C GLU A 453 7.91 -33.01 -19.90
N ASP A 454 8.31 -33.62 -21.02
CA ASP A 454 7.80 -33.26 -22.34
C ASP A 454 6.44 -33.93 -22.58
N PRO A 455 5.38 -33.22 -23.03
CA PRO A 455 5.35 -31.79 -23.39
C PRO A 455 4.85 -30.84 -22.30
N TRP A 456 4.62 -31.29 -21.06
CA TRP A 456 4.01 -30.52 -19.97
C TRP A 456 4.76 -29.23 -19.61
N TYR A 457 6.08 -29.20 -19.74
CA TYR A 457 6.83 -27.97 -19.49
C TYR A 457 6.42 -26.81 -20.43
N LYS A 458 6.13 -27.11 -21.70
CA LYS A 458 5.63 -26.12 -22.67
C LYS A 458 4.23 -25.65 -22.29
N ARG A 459 3.40 -26.57 -21.77
CA ARG A 459 2.07 -26.22 -21.28
C ARG A 459 2.14 -25.26 -20.09
N ILE A 460 3.13 -25.42 -19.22
CA ILE A 460 3.38 -24.46 -18.13
C ILE A 460 3.83 -23.11 -18.68
N GLY A 461 4.63 -23.10 -19.75
CA GLY A 461 4.94 -21.87 -20.49
C GLY A 461 3.69 -21.12 -21.00
N ASP A 462 2.63 -21.83 -21.38
CA ASP A 462 1.34 -21.19 -21.71
C ASP A 462 0.71 -20.49 -20.51
N TYR A 463 0.85 -21.02 -19.29
CA TYR A 463 0.32 -20.38 -18.08
C TYR A 463 1.05 -19.08 -17.78
N TRP A 464 2.38 -19.07 -17.87
CA TRP A 464 3.20 -17.87 -17.72
C TRP A 464 2.82 -16.83 -18.78
N LYS A 465 2.84 -17.24 -20.05
CA LYS A 465 2.58 -16.35 -21.18
C LYS A 465 1.17 -15.76 -21.14
N ASN A 466 0.16 -16.61 -20.99
CA ASN A 466 -1.22 -16.18 -21.15
C ASN A 466 -1.85 -15.74 -19.84
N GLY A 467 -1.34 -16.19 -18.69
CA GLY A 467 -1.81 -15.82 -17.36
C GLY A 467 -1.23 -14.49 -16.86
N VAL A 468 0.06 -14.26 -17.09
CA VAL A 468 0.80 -13.10 -16.52
C VAL A 468 1.66 -12.36 -17.54
N ASN A 469 1.52 -12.66 -18.83
CA ASN A 469 2.28 -12.02 -19.93
C ASN A 469 3.79 -12.25 -19.86
N ASP A 470 4.24 -13.39 -19.34
CA ASP A 470 5.64 -13.78 -19.29
C ASP A 470 5.90 -14.96 -20.25
N SER A 471 6.54 -14.69 -21.38
CA SER A 471 6.88 -15.74 -22.36
C SER A 471 8.31 -16.28 -22.18
N THR A 472 8.99 -15.91 -21.10
CA THR A 472 10.38 -16.30 -20.84
C THR A 472 10.49 -17.53 -19.94
N LEU A 473 9.43 -17.84 -19.19
CA LEU A 473 9.37 -18.94 -18.25
C LEU A 473 8.55 -20.11 -18.80
N ASP A 474 8.96 -21.32 -18.46
CA ASP A 474 8.25 -22.57 -18.71
C ASP A 474 8.31 -23.51 -17.47
N GLY A 475 8.01 -24.79 -17.64
CA GLY A 475 8.05 -25.77 -16.55
C GLY A 475 9.44 -26.27 -16.16
N ARG A 476 10.52 -25.78 -16.77
CA ARG A 476 11.92 -26.18 -16.46
C ARG A 476 12.68 -25.14 -15.66
N ASP A 477 12.13 -23.94 -15.51
CA ASP A 477 12.69 -22.91 -14.64
C ASP A 477 12.45 -23.25 -13.17
N ASP A 478 13.39 -22.88 -12.30
CA ASP A 478 13.25 -23.00 -10.84
C ASP A 478 12.38 -21.86 -10.27
N VAL A 479 11.21 -21.66 -10.87
CA VAL A 479 10.24 -20.62 -10.51
C VAL A 479 8.85 -21.25 -10.31
N PRO A 480 8.27 -21.16 -9.10
CA PRO A 480 6.93 -21.69 -8.83
C PRO A 480 5.84 -21.07 -9.72
N TRP A 481 5.17 -21.89 -10.53
CA TRP A 481 4.17 -21.46 -11.51
C TRP A 481 2.72 -21.47 -11.00
N SER A 482 2.50 -21.75 -9.71
CA SER A 482 1.15 -21.85 -9.12
C SER A 482 0.33 -20.56 -9.26
N ALA A 483 0.96 -19.39 -9.14
CA ALA A 483 0.25 -18.11 -9.27
C ALA A 483 -0.07 -17.75 -10.73
N ALA A 484 0.83 -18.11 -11.66
CA ALA A 484 0.59 -18.00 -13.10
C ALA A 484 -0.55 -18.92 -13.55
N PHE A 485 -0.61 -20.14 -13.01
CA PHE A 485 -1.72 -21.07 -13.22
C PHE A 485 -3.06 -20.47 -12.80
N ILE A 486 -3.19 -19.97 -11.56
CA ILE A 486 -4.44 -19.34 -11.10
C ILE A 486 -4.80 -18.14 -11.97
N SER A 487 -3.82 -17.28 -12.28
CA SER A 487 -4.05 -16.13 -13.18
C SER A 487 -4.54 -16.57 -14.56
N TRP A 488 -3.97 -17.64 -15.12
CA TRP A 488 -4.39 -18.21 -16.39
C TRP A 488 -5.80 -18.81 -16.34
N VAL A 489 -6.16 -19.55 -15.28
CA VAL A 489 -7.52 -20.06 -15.07
C VAL A 489 -8.52 -18.90 -15.06
N MET A 490 -8.25 -17.85 -14.29
CA MET A 490 -9.13 -16.68 -14.19
C MET A 490 -9.27 -15.92 -15.51
N ARG A 491 -8.18 -15.77 -16.29
CA ARG A 491 -8.25 -15.16 -17.63
C ARG A 491 -9.09 -16.00 -18.58
N THR A 492 -8.84 -17.30 -18.62
CA THR A 492 -9.56 -18.25 -19.48
C THR A 492 -11.05 -18.29 -19.15
N ALA A 493 -11.41 -18.19 -17.87
CA ALA A 493 -12.80 -18.12 -17.42
C ALA A 493 -13.50 -16.78 -17.75
N GLY A 494 -12.74 -15.73 -18.09
CA GLY A 494 -13.26 -14.42 -18.49
C GLY A 494 -13.39 -13.41 -17.34
N ALA A 495 -12.47 -13.42 -16.38
CA ALA A 495 -12.52 -12.47 -15.26
C ALA A 495 -12.23 -11.03 -15.71
N ASN A 496 -11.56 -10.83 -16.85
CA ASN A 496 -11.20 -9.52 -17.41
C ASN A 496 -10.52 -8.65 -16.34
N GLY A 497 -10.77 -7.34 -16.29
CA GLY A 497 -10.19 -6.44 -15.29
C GLY A 497 -10.68 -6.65 -13.85
N ARG A 498 -11.54 -7.64 -13.59
CA ARG A 498 -12.14 -7.89 -12.26
C ARG A 498 -11.31 -8.84 -11.39
N PHE A 499 -10.17 -9.33 -11.89
CA PHE A 499 -9.18 -10.12 -11.14
C PHE A 499 -7.79 -9.49 -11.26
N ASN A 500 -6.98 -9.57 -10.19
CA ASN A 500 -5.67 -8.94 -10.11
C ASN A 500 -4.56 -9.94 -10.48
N TYR A 501 -4.41 -10.22 -11.77
CA TYR A 501 -3.43 -11.19 -12.26
C TYR A 501 -2.01 -10.85 -11.83
N SER A 502 -1.29 -11.85 -11.36
CA SER A 502 0.07 -11.68 -10.87
C SER A 502 0.81 -13.03 -10.86
N PRO A 503 2.12 -13.04 -11.11
CA PRO A 503 2.97 -14.20 -10.84
C PRO A 503 3.19 -14.45 -9.34
N GLN A 504 2.58 -13.66 -8.46
CA GLN A 504 2.65 -13.80 -7.01
C GLN A 504 1.25 -13.86 -6.37
N HIS A 505 0.99 -14.93 -5.60
CA HIS A 505 -0.29 -15.15 -4.90
C HIS A 505 -0.71 -14.01 -3.99
N SER A 506 0.24 -13.49 -3.20
CA SER A 506 -0.03 -12.44 -2.20
C SER A 506 -0.66 -11.19 -2.80
N VAL A 507 -0.36 -10.85 -4.06
CA VAL A 507 -0.90 -9.68 -4.76
C VAL A 507 -2.42 -9.74 -4.86
N TYR A 508 -3.00 -10.82 -5.40
CA TYR A 508 -4.45 -10.91 -5.52
C TYR A 508 -5.14 -11.28 -4.20
N ILE A 509 -4.50 -12.03 -3.30
CA ILE A 509 -5.06 -12.30 -1.97
C ILE A 509 -5.22 -10.99 -1.20
N SER A 510 -4.14 -10.22 -1.04
CA SER A 510 -4.17 -8.95 -0.31
C SER A 510 -5.07 -7.91 -0.98
N ARG A 511 -5.19 -7.95 -2.31
CA ARG A 511 -6.15 -7.10 -3.02
C ARG A 511 -7.60 -7.52 -2.75
N ALA A 512 -7.93 -8.81 -2.79
CA ALA A 512 -9.29 -9.29 -2.48
C ALA A 512 -9.70 -9.04 -1.02
N ILE A 513 -8.76 -9.06 -0.06
CA ILE A 513 -9.02 -8.63 1.33
C ILE A 513 -9.32 -7.12 1.38
N ARG A 514 -8.53 -6.30 0.67
CA ARG A 514 -8.77 -4.85 0.59
C ARG A 514 -10.11 -4.53 -0.09
N ASP A 515 -10.44 -5.22 -1.16
CA ASP A 515 -11.69 -5.04 -1.89
C ASP A 515 -12.90 -5.38 -1.01
N LEU A 516 -12.83 -6.43 -0.18
CA LEU A 516 -13.87 -6.72 0.83
C LEU A 516 -13.97 -5.59 1.88
N LYS A 517 -12.85 -5.18 2.47
CA LYS A 517 -12.81 -4.13 3.51
C LYS A 517 -13.35 -2.79 3.01
N ARG A 518 -13.24 -2.53 1.70
CA ARG A 518 -13.74 -1.32 1.03
C ARG A 518 -15.12 -1.49 0.41
N ALA A 519 -15.73 -2.67 0.56
CA ALA A 519 -16.97 -3.05 -0.10
C ALA A 519 -16.97 -2.77 -1.62
N ASN A 520 -15.84 -2.99 -2.29
CA ASN A 520 -15.68 -2.73 -3.72
C ASN A 520 -16.53 -3.73 -4.54
N THR A 521 -17.68 -3.27 -5.03
CA THR A 521 -18.64 -4.10 -5.74
C THR A 521 -18.17 -4.55 -7.13
N ASP A 522 -17.20 -3.86 -7.73
CA ASP A 522 -16.66 -4.20 -9.05
C ASP A 522 -15.61 -5.32 -9.00
N ALA A 523 -15.11 -5.64 -7.81
CA ALA A 523 -14.13 -6.70 -7.61
C ALA A 523 -14.77 -8.08 -7.82
N GLY A 524 -14.13 -8.90 -8.66
CA GLY A 524 -14.63 -10.26 -8.93
C GLY A 524 -14.48 -11.23 -7.77
N TYR A 525 -13.62 -10.90 -6.81
CA TYR A 525 -13.39 -11.71 -5.63
C TYR A 525 -13.26 -10.85 -4.38
N TRP A 526 -13.84 -11.33 -3.29
CA TRP A 526 -13.61 -10.82 -1.94
C TRP A 526 -13.01 -11.93 -1.10
N CYS A 527 -11.97 -11.63 -0.34
CA CYS A 527 -11.34 -12.62 0.54
C CYS A 527 -11.91 -12.49 1.93
N TYR A 528 -12.53 -13.56 2.41
CA TYR A 528 -13.08 -13.71 3.75
C TYR A 528 -12.18 -14.58 4.62
N ARG A 529 -12.37 -14.49 5.94
CA ARG A 529 -11.82 -15.49 6.86
C ARG A 529 -12.49 -16.84 6.58
N LEU A 530 -11.76 -17.94 6.80
CA LEU A 530 -12.26 -19.29 6.50
C LEU A 530 -13.58 -19.64 7.20
N HIS A 531 -13.80 -19.15 8.42
CA HIS A 531 -15.00 -19.40 9.22
C HIS A 531 -16.13 -18.39 8.96
N ALA A 532 -15.94 -17.41 8.07
CA ALA A 532 -16.93 -16.38 7.81
C ALA A 532 -17.91 -16.77 6.70
N GLU A 533 -17.49 -17.60 5.74
CA GLU A 533 -18.29 -17.94 4.56
C GLU A 533 -18.14 -19.42 4.19
N ARG A 534 -19.23 -20.03 3.70
CA ARG A 534 -19.18 -21.39 3.15
C ARG A 534 -18.55 -21.37 1.75
N PRO A 535 -17.70 -22.35 1.40
CA PRO A 535 -17.10 -22.44 0.07
C PRO A 535 -18.14 -22.83 -0.98
N SER A 536 -17.87 -22.45 -2.22
CA SER A 536 -18.65 -22.77 -3.40
C SER A 536 -17.70 -23.05 -4.58
N PRO A 537 -18.09 -23.87 -5.57
CA PRO A 537 -17.27 -24.07 -6.75
C PRO A 537 -16.94 -22.73 -7.45
N GLY A 538 -15.68 -22.54 -7.83
CA GLY A 538 -15.15 -21.29 -8.41
C GLY A 538 -14.56 -20.32 -7.38
N ASP A 539 -14.74 -20.56 -6.08
CA ASP A 539 -13.99 -19.86 -5.03
C ASP A 539 -12.51 -20.26 -5.05
N ILE A 540 -11.66 -19.47 -4.39
CA ILE A 540 -10.21 -19.71 -4.31
C ILE A 540 -9.81 -19.77 -2.83
N VAL A 541 -9.09 -20.81 -2.42
CA VAL A 541 -8.54 -20.91 -1.06
C VAL A 541 -7.16 -20.27 -0.97
N CYS A 542 -6.80 -19.69 0.17
CA CYS A 542 -5.58 -18.91 0.35
C CYS A 542 -4.69 -19.45 1.47
N TRP A 543 -3.43 -19.70 1.11
CA TRP A 543 -2.40 -20.22 2.01
C TRP A 543 -1.25 -19.25 2.15
N ALA A 544 -0.66 -19.20 3.35
CA ALA A 544 0.61 -18.57 3.62
C ALA A 544 1.71 -19.64 3.73
N ARG A 545 2.78 -19.49 2.95
CA ARG A 545 4.00 -20.32 2.99
C ARG A 545 5.13 -19.61 3.74
N GLN A 546 4.79 -18.65 4.59
CA GLN A 546 5.72 -17.84 5.35
C GLN A 546 5.21 -17.68 6.80
N PRO A 547 6.05 -17.86 7.82
CA PRO A 547 5.66 -17.65 9.21
C PRO A 547 5.16 -16.23 9.47
N GLY A 548 4.16 -16.12 10.36
CA GLY A 548 3.60 -14.84 10.79
C GLY A 548 2.65 -14.19 9.80
N ILE A 549 2.38 -14.81 8.65
CA ILE A 549 1.36 -14.34 7.70
C ILE A 549 0.04 -15.04 7.97
N ASP A 550 -1.01 -14.23 8.08
CA ASP A 550 -2.40 -14.65 8.19
C ASP A 550 -3.31 -13.59 7.55
N TYR A 551 -4.63 -13.75 7.66
CA TYR A 551 -5.59 -12.82 7.09
C TYR A 551 -5.38 -11.35 7.49
N ASP A 552 -4.94 -11.07 8.72
CA ASP A 552 -4.76 -9.71 9.23
C ASP A 552 -3.35 -9.17 8.98
N ASN A 553 -2.35 -10.06 9.00
CA ASN A 553 -0.96 -9.70 8.75
C ASN A 553 -0.51 -10.15 7.36
N GLN A 554 -0.72 -9.28 6.38
CA GLN A 554 -0.43 -9.53 4.96
C GLN A 554 0.95 -9.02 4.50
N ASN A 555 1.79 -8.47 5.39
CA ASN A 555 3.12 -7.91 5.05
C ASN A 555 3.13 -7.00 3.80
N GLY A 556 2.17 -6.08 3.70
CA GLY A 556 2.04 -5.18 2.55
C GLY A 556 1.71 -5.87 1.22
N GLY A 557 1.33 -7.16 1.23
CA GLY A 557 1.09 -7.96 0.05
C GLY A 557 2.34 -8.62 -0.55
N ASP A 558 3.47 -8.61 0.17
CA ASP A 558 4.71 -9.30 -0.25
C ASP A 558 5.01 -10.48 0.68
N TYR A 559 4.58 -11.67 0.30
CA TYR A 559 4.91 -12.91 1.00
C TYR A 559 4.78 -14.12 0.10
N LYS A 560 5.40 -15.23 0.50
CA LYS A 560 5.23 -16.52 -0.17
C LYS A 560 3.84 -17.05 0.16
N GLY A 561 2.95 -17.08 -0.82
CA GLY A 561 1.59 -17.61 -0.69
C GLY A 561 1.31 -18.78 -1.66
N HIS A 562 0.13 -19.37 -1.54
CA HIS A 562 -0.41 -20.34 -2.49
C HIS A 562 -1.93 -20.23 -2.57
N CYS A 563 -2.50 -20.58 -3.71
CA CYS A 563 -3.94 -20.63 -3.94
C CYS A 563 -4.33 -21.84 -4.79
N ASP A 564 -5.53 -22.34 -4.53
CA ASP A 564 -6.18 -23.41 -5.28
C ASP A 564 -7.65 -23.05 -5.54
N VAL A 565 -8.20 -23.46 -6.67
CA VAL A 565 -9.61 -23.26 -7.03
C VAL A 565 -10.47 -24.36 -6.39
N VAL A 566 -11.56 -23.99 -5.72
CA VAL A 566 -12.58 -24.93 -5.24
C VAL A 566 -13.35 -25.46 -6.45
N VAL A 567 -13.32 -26.78 -6.68
CA VAL A 567 -13.97 -27.42 -7.83
C VAL A 567 -15.21 -28.21 -7.48
N SER A 568 -15.34 -28.70 -6.24
CA SER A 568 -16.57 -29.27 -5.72
C SER A 568 -16.67 -29.15 -4.21
N VAL A 569 -17.90 -29.13 -3.69
CA VAL A 569 -18.21 -29.12 -2.26
C VAL A 569 -19.01 -30.39 -1.97
N GLY A 570 -18.46 -31.27 -1.13
CA GLY A 570 -19.14 -32.45 -0.62
C GLY A 570 -19.63 -32.26 0.82
N ASP A 571 -20.08 -33.35 1.44
CA ASP A 571 -20.69 -33.29 2.78
C ASP A 571 -19.69 -32.94 3.89
N ASP A 572 -18.45 -33.45 3.80
CA ASP A 572 -17.45 -33.35 4.86
C ASP A 572 -16.11 -32.75 4.40
N HIS A 573 -15.97 -32.43 3.11
CA HIS A 573 -14.80 -31.81 2.52
C HIS A 573 -15.14 -31.03 1.24
N VAL A 574 -14.25 -30.13 0.86
CA VAL A 574 -14.18 -29.55 -0.48
C VAL A 574 -13.02 -30.15 -1.24
N GLU A 575 -13.16 -30.19 -2.57
CA GLU A 575 -12.08 -30.55 -3.48
C GLU A 575 -11.53 -29.28 -4.12
N ILE A 576 -10.21 -29.13 -4.06
CA ILE A 576 -9.50 -27.98 -4.60
C ILE A 576 -8.45 -28.43 -5.63
N ILE A 577 -8.22 -27.61 -6.66
CA ILE A 577 -7.21 -27.83 -7.69
C ILE A 577 -6.29 -26.62 -7.80
N GLY A 578 -4.98 -26.86 -7.76
CA GLY A 578 -3.96 -25.83 -7.98
C GLY A 578 -2.76 -26.34 -8.76
N GLY A 579 -2.01 -25.39 -9.31
CA GLY A 579 -0.77 -25.65 -10.03
C GLY A 579 0.43 -25.76 -9.09
N ASN A 580 1.52 -26.39 -9.56
CA ASN A 580 2.81 -26.52 -8.89
C ASN A 580 2.74 -27.06 -7.43
N VAL A 581 1.74 -27.88 -7.11
CA VAL A 581 1.74 -28.67 -5.87
C VAL A 581 2.32 -30.04 -6.23
N GLY A 582 3.46 -30.40 -5.64
CA GLY A 582 4.20 -31.60 -6.03
C GLY A 582 4.61 -31.60 -7.50
N ASN A 583 4.93 -30.42 -8.03
CA ASN A 583 5.39 -30.17 -9.40
C ASN A 583 4.39 -30.60 -10.48
N SER A 584 3.09 -30.58 -10.19
CA SER A 584 1.98 -30.92 -11.11
C SER A 584 0.79 -29.97 -10.90
N VAL A 585 -0.22 -30.06 -11.77
CA VAL A 585 -1.59 -29.67 -11.40
C VAL A 585 -2.16 -30.77 -10.50
N THR A 586 -2.57 -30.42 -9.29
CA THR A 586 -2.93 -31.38 -8.24
C THR A 586 -4.30 -31.09 -7.66
N ARG A 587 -5.10 -32.14 -7.50
CA ARG A 587 -6.36 -32.14 -6.76
C ARG A 587 -6.13 -32.61 -5.33
N ARG A 588 -6.70 -31.91 -4.35
CA ARG A 588 -6.61 -32.32 -2.94
C ARG A 588 -7.87 -31.93 -2.15
N PRO A 589 -8.26 -32.70 -1.13
CA PRO A 589 -9.40 -32.37 -0.29
C PRO A 589 -9.01 -31.42 0.86
N LEU A 590 -9.93 -30.55 1.28
CA LEU A 590 -9.88 -29.82 2.54
C LEU A 590 -11.12 -30.11 3.38
N LYS A 591 -10.92 -30.42 4.66
CA LYS A 591 -12.01 -30.80 5.57
C LYS A 591 -12.94 -29.62 5.82
N LEU A 592 -14.24 -29.88 5.83
CA LEU A 592 -15.27 -28.94 6.30
C LEU A 592 -15.55 -29.13 7.80
N LEU A 593 -15.97 -28.06 8.45
CA LEU A 593 -16.58 -28.08 9.79
C LEU A 593 -18.07 -28.44 9.67
N GLU A 594 -18.71 -28.74 10.80
CA GLU A 594 -20.16 -29.06 10.86
C GLU A 594 -21.03 -27.91 10.34
N ASP A 595 -20.57 -26.67 10.48
CA ASP A 595 -21.21 -25.48 9.94
C ASP A 595 -20.94 -25.26 8.45
N GLY A 596 -20.31 -26.21 7.76
CA GLY A 596 -19.99 -26.18 6.34
C GLY A 596 -18.91 -25.19 5.92
N THR A 597 -18.21 -24.54 6.86
CA THR A 597 -17.03 -23.71 6.55
C THR A 597 -15.75 -24.55 6.48
N ILE A 598 -14.69 -24.03 5.86
CA ILE A 598 -13.44 -24.79 5.72
C ILE A 598 -12.70 -24.82 7.06
N LYS A 599 -12.29 -26.01 7.50
CA LYS A 599 -11.49 -26.19 8.71
C LYS A 599 -10.10 -25.55 8.53
N PRO A 600 -9.71 -24.58 9.38
CA PRO A 600 -8.35 -24.04 9.37
C PRO A 600 -7.32 -25.16 9.59
N VAL A 601 -6.25 -25.15 8.81
CA VAL A 601 -5.21 -26.18 8.88
C VAL A 601 -3.84 -25.61 8.56
N VAL A 602 -2.84 -26.09 9.28
CA VAL A 602 -1.44 -25.92 8.91
C VAL A 602 -0.93 -27.25 8.37
N GLN A 603 -0.49 -27.27 7.12
CA GLN A 603 -0.05 -28.49 6.44
C GLN A 603 1.29 -28.25 5.78
N HIS A 604 2.30 -29.06 6.10
CA HIS A 604 3.68 -28.91 5.60
C HIS A 604 4.27 -27.51 5.78
N GLY A 605 3.89 -26.80 6.86
CA GLY A 605 4.34 -25.44 7.14
C GLY A 605 3.57 -24.34 6.38
N GLU A 606 2.54 -24.72 5.61
CA GLU A 606 1.61 -23.80 4.95
C GLU A 606 0.39 -23.57 5.83
N ASN A 607 0.05 -22.31 6.10
CA ASN A 607 -1.11 -21.93 6.91
C ASN A 607 -2.28 -21.55 5.99
N LEU A 608 -3.37 -22.34 6.01
CA LEU A 608 -4.61 -21.96 5.34
C LEU A 608 -5.31 -20.88 6.16
N PHE A 609 -5.59 -19.71 5.56
CA PHE A 609 -6.11 -18.57 6.32
C PHE A 609 -7.30 -17.82 5.69
N GLY A 610 -7.56 -18.01 4.39
CA GLY A 610 -8.56 -17.20 3.69
C GLY A 610 -9.32 -17.96 2.60
N LEU A 611 -10.53 -17.46 2.32
CA LEU A 611 -11.40 -17.92 1.25
C LEU A 611 -11.79 -16.73 0.37
N MET A 612 -11.26 -16.67 -0.84
CA MET A 612 -11.67 -15.73 -1.87
C MET A 612 -12.97 -16.20 -2.52
N LYS A 613 -14.08 -15.57 -2.13
CA LYS A 613 -15.42 -15.80 -2.66
C LYS A 613 -15.57 -15.18 -4.05
N CYS A 614 -16.01 -15.97 -5.02
CA CYS A 614 -16.32 -15.52 -6.36
C CYS A 614 -17.59 -14.66 -6.36
N ARG A 615 -17.58 -13.55 -7.10
CA ARG A 615 -18.70 -12.58 -7.24
C ARG A 615 -19.09 -12.32 -8.70
N LEU A 616 -18.57 -13.13 -9.63
CA LEU A 616 -18.55 -12.86 -11.07
C LEU A 616 -19.64 -13.54 -11.87
#